data_AF-A0A6L8N6P3-F1
#
_entry.id   AF-A0A6L8N6P3-F1
#
_cell.length_a   1.000
_cell.length_b   1.000
_cell.length_c   1.000
_cell.angle_alpha   90.00
_cell.angle_beta   90.00
_cell.angle_gamma   90.00
#
_symmetry.space_group_name_H-M   'P 1'
#
loop_
_entity.id
_entity.type
_entity.pdbx_description
1 polymer ?
#
loop_
_entity_poly.entity_id
_entity_poly.type
_entity_poly.pdbx_seq_one_letter_code
_entity_poly.pdbx_strand_id
1 'polypeptide(L)' 'MGRENGMTPGVVIVSGTGTEIGKTVVTAAVAALARARGVGVAVVKPAQTGVGPDEPGDVGEVA' A
#
# COMPACT_ATOMS: atom_id res chain seq x y z
N MET A 1 -6.94 -21.86 25.88
CA MET A 1 -8.17 -21.45 25.17
C MET A 1 -7.96 -20.05 24.59
N GLY A 2 -7.72 -19.95 23.28
CA GLY A 2 -7.62 -18.69 22.49
C GLY A 2 -6.29 -17.94 22.65
N ARG A 3 -5.43 -17.81 21.63
CA ARG A 3 -5.72 -17.29 20.28
C ARG A 3 -4.85 -18.01 19.23
N GLU A 4 -5.45 -18.95 18.50
CA GLU A 4 -4.89 -19.53 17.28
C GLU A 4 -5.70 -19.07 16.06
N ASN A 5 -6.03 -17.78 15.99
CA ASN A 5 -6.55 -17.24 14.74
C ASN A 5 -5.33 -16.78 13.93
N GLY A 6 -4.78 -17.70 13.13
CA GLY A 6 -3.85 -17.37 12.05
C GLY A 6 -4.55 -16.43 11.08
N MET A 7 -4.54 -15.13 11.40
CA MET A 7 -5.22 -14.12 10.61
C MET A 7 -4.29 -13.75 9.46
N THR A 8 -4.46 -14.41 8.33
CA THR A 8 -3.87 -13.94 7.08
C THR A 8 -4.32 -12.49 6.90
N PRO A 9 -3.40 -11.51 6.80
CA PRO A 9 -3.80 -10.12 6.62
C PRO A 9 -4.61 -9.98 5.33
N GLY A 10 -5.70 -9.21 5.39
CA GLY A 10 -6.54 -8.93 4.22
C GLY A 10 -5.73 -8.16 3.16
N VAL A 11 -5.93 -8.50 1.88
CA VAL A 11 -5.24 -7.86 0.76
C VAL A 11 -6.20 -7.01 -0.05
N VAL A 12 -5.82 -5.76 -0.29
CA VAL A 12 -6.52 -4.85 -1.21
C VAL A 12 -5.59 -4.57 -2.39
N ILE A 13 -6.09 -4.80 -3.61
CA ILE A 13 -5.36 -4.49 -4.84
C ILE A 13 -5.92 -3.21 -5.44
N VAL A 14 -5.06 -2.20 -5.62
CA VAL A 14 -5.40 -0.97 -6.35
C VAL A 14 -4.93 -1.14 -7.79
N SER A 15 -5.89 -1.29 -8.70
CA SER A 15 -5.63 -1.38 -10.15
C SER A 15 -6.12 -0.13 -10.87
N GLY A 16 -5.71 0.06 -12.12
CA GLY A 16 -6.11 1.19 -12.94
C GLY A 16 -6.08 0.87 -14.43
N THR A 17 -6.85 1.63 -15.21
CA THR A 17 -7.00 1.45 -16.67
C THR A 17 -5.84 2.01 -17.49
N GLY A 18 -4.87 2.66 -16.85
CA GLY A 18 -3.72 3.29 -17.48
C GLY A 18 -2.63 3.71 -16.49
N THR A 19 -1.60 4.37 -17.02
CA THR A 19 -0.51 4.98 -16.24
C THR A 19 -0.93 6.35 -15.71
N GLU A 20 -0.29 6.83 -14.65
CA GLU A 20 -0.45 8.20 -14.12
C GLU A 20 -1.88 8.67 -13.76
N ILE A 21 -2.86 7.77 -13.75
CA ILE A 21 -4.25 8.07 -13.37
C ILE A 21 -4.51 8.11 -11.85
N GLY A 22 -3.47 8.30 -11.02
CA GLY A 22 -3.64 8.49 -9.56
C GLY A 22 -3.70 7.23 -8.70
N LYS A 23 -3.25 6.05 -9.19
CA LYS A 23 -3.19 4.81 -8.38
C LYS A 23 -2.42 4.98 -7.06
N THR A 24 -1.30 5.71 -7.08
CA THR A 24 -0.47 5.98 -5.89
C THR A 24 -1.24 6.82 -4.87
N VAL A 25 -1.92 7.89 -5.32
CA VAL A 25 -2.77 8.73 -4.46
C VAL A 25 -3.90 7.93 -3.82
N VAL A 26 -4.59 7.09 -4.60
CA VAL A 26 -5.66 6.21 -4.07
C VAL A 26 -5.10 5.23 -3.03
N THR A 27 -3.92 4.65 -3.28
CA THR A 27 -3.25 3.76 -2.35
C THR A 27 -2.92 4.47 -1.03
N ALA A 28 -2.38 5.69 -1.10
CA ALA A 28 -2.09 6.50 0.07
C ALA A 28 -3.35 6.82 0.89
N ALA A 29 -4.44 7.20 0.22
CA ALA A 29 -5.71 7.50 0.88
C ALA A 29 -6.27 6.28 1.63
N VAL A 30 -6.23 5.08 1.03
CA VAL A 30 -6.66 3.84 1.68
C VAL A 30 -5.78 3.53 2.89
N ALA A 31 -4.46 3.65 2.77
CA ALA A 31 -3.52 3.41 3.86
C ALA A 31 -3.73 4.40 5.02
N ALA A 32 -3.90 5.69 4.73
CA ALA A 32 -4.17 6.72 5.73
C ALA A 32 -5.48 6.44 6.49
N LEU A 33 -6.55 6.05 5.78
CA LEU A 33 -7.82 5.68 6.40
C LEU A 33 -7.71 4.43 7.27
N ALA A 34 -6.93 3.43 6.85
CA ALA A 34 -6.69 2.23 7.65
C ALA A 34 -5.93 2.58 8.95
N ARG A 35 -4.88 3.40 8.84
CA ARG A 35 -4.12 3.88 10.01
C ARG A 35 -4.98 4.70 10.95
N ALA A 36 -5.82 5.60 10.44
CA ALA A 36 -6.75 6.38 11.25
C ALA A 36 -7.75 5.51 12.03
N ARG A 37 -7.99 4.28 11.58
CA ARG A 37 -8.84 3.28 12.25
C ARG A 37 -8.06 2.33 13.16
N GLY A 38 -6.77 2.56 13.38
CA GLY A 38 -5.91 1.70 14.20
C GLY A 38 -5.56 0.36 13.55
N VAL A 39 -5.72 0.24 12.22
CA VAL A 39 -5.38 -0.98 11.49
C VAL A 39 -3.93 -0.89 11.00
N GLY A 40 -3.12 -1.91 11.35
CA GLY A 40 -1.78 -2.06 10.80
C GLY A 40 -1.85 -2.29 9.29
N VAL A 41 -1.12 -1.48 8.52
CA VAL A 41 -1.12 -1.54 7.05
C VAL A 41 0.30 -1.54 6.51
N ALA A 42 0.54 -2.39 5.52
CA ALA A 42 1.73 -2.37 4.68
C ALA A 42 1.32 -2.02 3.25
N VAL A 43 2.07 -1.13 2.60
CA VAL A 43 1.89 -0.78 1.20
C VAL A 43 3.04 -1.39 0.42
N VAL A 44 2.72 -2.07 -0.68
CA VAL A 44 3.69 -2.76 -1.52
C VAL A 44 3.48 -2.36 -2.97
N LYS A 45 4.56 -1.99 -3.66
CA LYS A 45 4.58 -1.83 -5.12
C LYS A 45 5.62 -2.82 -5.68
N PRO A 46 5.20 -4.03 -6.09
CA PRO A 46 6.12 -5.11 -6.43
C PRO A 46 7.03 -4.81 -7.61
N ALA A 47 6.56 -3.97 -8.53
CA ALA A 47 7.31 -3.50 -9.68
C ALA A 47 7.28 -1.96 -9.71
N GLN A 48 8.45 -1.37 -9.51
CA GLN A 48 8.73 0.05 -9.75
C GLN A 48 9.76 0.15 -10.88
N THR A 49 9.57 1.09 -11.80
CA THR A 49 10.55 1.45 -12.84
C THR A 49 10.91 2.92 -12.73
N GLY A 50 12.01 3.33 -13.36
CA GLY A 50 12.40 4.74 -13.46
C GLY A 50 12.96 5.37 -12.17
N VAL A 51 13.35 4.56 -11.19
CA VAL A 51 13.91 4.99 -9.90
C VAL A 51 15.22 4.23 -9.66
N GLY A 52 16.28 4.94 -9.28
CA GLY A 52 17.59 4.37 -8.96
C GLY A 52 17.63 3.64 -7.60
N PRO A 53 18.69 2.87 -7.29
CA PRO A 53 18.79 2.10 -6.04
C PRO A 53 18.67 2.91 -4.76
N ASP A 54 19.12 4.17 -4.80
CA ASP A 54 19.15 5.09 -3.66
C ASP A 54 18.08 6.19 -3.74
N GLU A 55 17.23 6.15 -4.77
CA GLU A 55 16.15 7.10 -4.95
C GLU A 55 14.86 6.60 -4.30
N PRO A 56 14.08 7.48 -3.64
CA PRO A 56 12.80 7.08 -3.06
C PRO A 56 11.81 6.69 -4.17
N GLY A 57 11.25 5.49 -4.09
CA GLY A 57 10.15 5.07 -4.95
C GLY A 57 8.78 5.51 -4.44
N ASP A 58 7.72 5.29 -5.22
CA ASP A 58 6.34 5.70 -4.91
C ASP A 58 5.83 5.30 -3.51
N VAL A 59 6.31 4.18 -2.96
CA VAL A 59 5.91 3.76 -1.59
C VAL A 59 6.35 4.78 -0.55
N GLY A 60 7.47 5.48 -0.78
CA GLY A 60 7.93 6.58 0.07
C GLY A 60 7.01 7.80 0.05
N GLU A 61 6.16 7.95 -0.96
CA GLU A 61 5.14 9.02 -1.03
C GLU A 61 3.90 8.68 -0.20
N VAL A 62 3.74 7.42 0.23
CA VAL A 62 2.57 6.96 1.01
C VAL A 62 2.82 7.19 2.50
N ALA A 63 2.40 8.38 2.98
CA ALA A 63 2.53 8.83 4.36
C ALA A 63 1.53 8.20 5.36
#